data_AF-A0A2M8JSQ3-F1
#
_entry.id   AF-A0A2M8JSQ3-F1
#
_cell.length_a   1.000
_cell.length_b   1.000
_cell.length_c   1.000
_cell.angle_alpha   90.00
_cell.angle_beta   90.00
_cell.angle_gamma   90.00
#
_symmetry.space_group_name_H-M   'P 1'
#
loop_
_entity.id
_entity.type
_entity.pdbx_description
1 polymer ?
#
loop_
_entity_poly.entity_id
_entity_poly.type
_entity_poly.pdbx_seq_one_letter_code
_entity_poly.pdbx_strand_id
1 'polypeptide(L)'
;MFTKSKPIVYTKVKFEQVKDTAIPNKIVQINLKGKKGFAIEKLVIIEQESARESSYIHFYKANKIIQKILVPFWIRHLTPNAEIADFNSDGIPDLKFRIYTAGNGMAALLNYKVYLISQQNNYKVMSFVDFSSEKEYDLNGDGLPEIIGCSSTNYNGHNYWVFNLYNWVNGTLKSVSKTYDYPIWTVVDFKTNKLIAKNIPVSVRNATFRTLPDEYFVK
;
A
#
# COMPACT_ATOMS: atom_id res chain seq x y z
N MET A 1 2.98 -16.00 -9.86
CA MET A 1 3.17 -14.83 -10.74
C MET A 1 4.23 -13.93 -10.13
N PHE A 2 4.05 -13.51 -8.87
CA PHE A 2 5.01 -12.72 -8.12
C PHE A 2 5.96 -13.61 -7.32
N THR A 3 6.86 -14.28 -8.05
CA THR A 3 8.10 -14.94 -7.59
C THR A 3 8.09 -16.30 -6.87
N LYS A 4 9.23 -17.00 -7.05
CA LYS A 4 9.78 -18.14 -6.31
C LYS A 4 10.51 -17.69 -5.02
N SER A 5 10.70 -16.38 -4.82
CA SER A 5 11.32 -15.80 -3.62
C SER A 5 10.40 -15.94 -2.42
N LYS A 6 11.00 -16.01 -1.23
CA LYS A 6 10.23 -16.04 0.01
C LYS A 6 9.60 -14.67 0.24
N PRO A 7 8.29 -14.59 0.58
CA PRO A 7 7.69 -13.33 0.97
C PRO A 7 8.33 -12.81 2.24
N ILE A 8 8.36 -11.49 2.40
CA ILE A 8 8.82 -10.91 3.68
C ILE A 8 7.93 -11.35 4.83
N VAL A 9 8.54 -11.46 6.01
CA VAL A 9 7.84 -11.83 7.24
C VAL A 9 7.46 -10.56 7.98
N TYR A 10 6.15 -10.36 8.13
CA TYR A 10 5.63 -9.22 8.89
C TYR A 10 5.40 -9.60 10.35
N THR A 11 5.66 -8.65 11.24
CA THR A 11 5.02 -8.65 12.56
C THR A 11 3.63 -8.04 12.44
N LYS A 12 2.60 -8.70 12.98
CA LYS A 12 1.23 -8.17 12.92
C LYS A 12 0.90 -7.37 14.19
N VAL A 13 0.17 -6.29 14.02
CA VAL A 13 -0.41 -5.50 15.11
C VAL A 13 -1.87 -5.21 14.81
N LYS A 14 -2.74 -5.36 15.82
CA LYS A 14 -4.18 -5.19 15.64
C LYS A 14 -4.57 -3.71 15.58
N PHE A 15 -5.60 -3.42 14.79
CA PHE A 15 -6.35 -2.18 14.93
C PHE A 15 -7.36 -2.33 16.07
N GLU A 16 -7.49 -1.27 16.86
CA GLU A 16 -8.49 -1.14 17.92
C GLU A 16 -9.45 -0.02 17.55
N GLN A 17 -10.76 -0.30 17.57
CA GLN A 17 -11.76 0.76 17.44
C GLN A 17 -11.81 1.55 18.74
N VAL A 18 -11.73 2.88 18.63
CA VAL A 18 -11.89 3.78 19.76
C VAL A 18 -13.29 4.36 19.70
N LYS A 19 -14.08 4.15 20.75
CA LYS A 19 -15.32 4.87 20.95
C LYS A 19 -14.98 6.16 21.69
N ASP A 20 -15.08 7.29 20.99
CA ASP A 20 -14.98 8.61 21.60
C ASP A 20 -16.27 9.36 21.27
N THR A 21 -17.09 9.65 22.28
CA THR A 21 -18.37 10.34 22.07
C THR A 21 -18.20 11.82 21.76
N ALA A 22 -17.01 12.39 21.99
CA ALA A 22 -16.71 13.78 21.67
C ALA A 22 -16.26 13.97 20.21
N ILE A 23 -15.86 12.90 19.53
CA ILE A 23 -15.49 12.91 18.12
C ILE A 23 -16.54 12.10 17.36
N PRO A 24 -17.41 12.74 16.57
CA PRO A 24 -18.47 12.01 15.86
C PRO A 24 -17.91 11.00 14.84
N ASN A 25 -16.66 11.20 14.42
CA ASN A 25 -16.00 10.42 13.40
C ASN A 25 -15.53 9.03 13.88
N LYS A 26 -15.40 8.09 12.93
CA LYS A 26 -14.79 6.78 13.22
C LYS A 26 -13.30 6.93 13.51
N ILE A 27 -12.89 6.35 14.64
CA ILE A 27 -11.51 6.34 15.10
C ILE A 27 -11.02 4.91 15.24
N VAL A 28 -9.86 4.65 14.67
CA VAL A 28 -9.09 3.43 14.93
C VAL A 28 -7.70 3.79 15.39
N GLN A 29 -7.12 2.96 16.23
CA GLN A 29 -5.76 3.14 16.72
C GLN A 29 -4.93 1.88 16.59
N ILE A 30 -3.61 2.07 16.60
CA ILE A 30 -2.62 1.02 16.76
C ILE A 30 -1.75 1.38 17.96
N ASN A 31 -1.67 0.47 18.94
CA ASN A 31 -0.74 0.61 20.05
C ASN A 31 0.63 0.04 19.68
N LEU A 32 1.66 0.89 19.72
CA LEU A 32 3.05 0.58 19.39
C LEU A 32 3.98 0.75 20.60
N LYS A 33 3.45 1.07 21.78
CA LYS A 33 4.24 1.30 22.97
C LYS A 33 5.03 0.04 23.33
N GLY A 34 6.35 0.20 23.49
CA GLY A 34 7.26 -0.90 23.77
C GLY A 34 7.55 -1.83 22.58
N LYS A 35 7.03 -1.56 21.38
CA LYS A 35 7.44 -2.28 20.16
C LYS A 35 8.83 -1.81 19.76
N LYS A 36 9.76 -2.77 19.63
CA LYS A 36 11.17 -2.53 19.29
C LYS A 36 11.28 -1.67 18.02
N GLY A 37 12.14 -0.65 18.05
CA GLY A 37 12.48 0.20 16.89
C GLY A 37 11.52 1.36 16.63
N PHE A 38 10.29 1.33 17.13
CA PHE A 38 9.36 2.46 16.93
C PHE A 38 9.72 3.67 17.80
N ALA A 39 9.83 4.83 17.17
CA ALA A 39 9.96 6.11 17.85
C ALA A 39 8.61 6.66 18.38
N ILE A 40 7.50 6.15 17.83
CA ILE A 40 6.11 6.45 18.20
C ILE A 40 5.56 5.38 19.14
N GLU A 41 4.64 5.76 20.00
CA GLU A 41 3.96 4.83 20.91
C GLU A 41 2.55 4.47 20.44
N LYS A 42 1.94 5.31 19.61
CA LYS A 42 0.58 5.10 19.14
C LYS A 42 0.35 5.80 17.81
N LEU A 43 -0.42 5.14 16.95
CA LEU A 43 -1.02 5.72 15.75
C LEU A 43 -2.52 5.86 15.98
N VAL A 44 -3.11 6.99 15.57
CA VAL A 44 -4.57 7.17 15.54
C VAL A 44 -4.98 7.62 14.15
N ILE A 45 -5.97 6.96 13.58
CA ILE A 45 -6.56 7.27 12.28
C ILE A 45 -7.97 7.78 12.54
N ILE A 46 -8.28 8.95 12.00
CA ILE A 46 -9.56 9.63 12.17
C ILE A 46 -10.15 9.86 10.78
N GLU A 47 -11.22 9.13 10.45
CA GLU A 47 -12.02 9.37 9.24
C GLU A 47 -12.57 10.80 9.30
N GLN A 48 -12.62 11.57 8.21
CA GLN A 48 -13.27 12.90 8.23
C GLN A 48 -14.68 12.81 7.67
N GLU A 49 -15.68 13.26 8.44
CA GLU A 49 -17.05 13.46 7.95
C GLU A 49 -17.11 14.74 7.10
N SER A 50 -17.10 14.60 5.77
CA SER A 50 -17.63 15.58 4.79
C SER A 50 -17.34 15.10 3.35
N ALA A 51 -17.86 15.83 2.36
CA ALA A 51 -17.78 15.61 0.91
C ALA A 51 -16.36 15.46 0.30
N ARG A 52 -15.29 15.55 1.11
CA ARG A 52 -13.89 15.60 0.65
C ARG A 52 -13.11 14.30 0.78
N GLU A 53 -13.77 13.16 1.03
CA GLU A 53 -13.17 11.80 1.07
C GLU A 53 -11.75 11.80 1.68
N SER A 54 -11.58 12.12 2.96
CA SER A 54 -10.24 12.30 3.57
C SER A 54 -10.11 11.72 4.98
N SER A 55 -8.88 11.57 5.46
CA SER A 55 -8.60 11.06 6.81
C SER A 55 -7.35 11.69 7.41
N TYR A 56 -7.31 11.86 8.72
CA TYR A 56 -6.09 12.21 9.44
C TYR A 56 -5.40 10.97 9.99
N ILE A 57 -4.08 10.98 9.94
CA ILE A 57 -3.22 10.04 10.64
C ILE A 57 -2.39 10.85 11.64
N HIS A 58 -2.58 10.58 12.93
CA HIS A 58 -1.87 11.21 14.03
C HIS A 58 -0.89 10.22 14.67
N PHE A 59 0.35 10.66 14.82
CA PHE A 59 1.42 9.90 15.43
C PHE A 59 1.68 10.47 16.82
N TYR A 60 1.68 9.60 17.84
CA TYR A 60 1.82 10.00 19.23
C TYR A 60 3.12 9.48 19.85
N LYS A 61 3.72 10.29 20.72
CA LYS A 61 4.77 9.91 21.65
C LYS A 61 4.53 10.62 22.98
N ALA A 62 4.54 9.88 24.09
CA ALA A 62 4.27 10.41 25.42
C ALA A 62 2.97 11.24 25.48
N ASN A 63 1.90 10.71 24.87
CA ASN A 63 0.58 11.34 24.74
C ASN A 63 0.52 12.68 23.96
N LYS A 64 1.62 13.10 23.33
CA LYS A 64 1.64 14.28 22.44
C LYS A 64 1.61 13.84 20.99
N ILE A 65 0.85 14.55 20.15
CA ILE A 65 0.91 14.40 18.70
C ILE A 65 2.25 14.96 18.24
N ILE A 66 3.11 14.12 17.67
CA ILE A 66 4.41 14.53 17.11
C ILE A 66 4.36 14.72 15.59
N GLN A 67 3.36 14.14 14.93
CA GLN A 67 3.13 14.31 13.51
C GLN A 67 1.66 14.14 13.19
N LYS A 68 1.16 14.94 12.25
CA LYS A 68 -0.20 14.87 11.70
C LYS A 68 -0.11 14.87 10.18
N ILE A 69 -0.76 13.90 9.54
CA ILE A 69 -0.82 13.78 8.08
C ILE A 69 -2.28 13.76 7.66
N LEU A 70 -2.67 14.64 6.73
CA LEU A 70 -3.95 14.57 6.03
C LEU A 70 -3.76 13.74 4.76
N VAL A 71 -4.58 12.71 4.57
CA VAL A 71 -4.62 11.94 3.33
C VAL A 71 -5.93 12.22 2.59
N PRO A 72 -5.90 12.36 1.24
CA PRO A 72 -7.07 12.70 0.43
C PRO A 72 -7.92 11.45 0.09
N PHE A 73 -8.04 10.50 1.02
CA PHE A 73 -8.89 9.33 0.89
C PHE A 73 -9.40 8.87 2.25
N TRP A 74 -10.53 8.15 2.28
CA TRP A 74 -11.02 7.53 3.50
C TRP A 74 -10.21 6.28 3.86
N ILE A 75 -9.68 6.26 5.08
CA ILE A 75 -9.12 5.05 5.68
C ILE A 75 -10.22 4.35 6.48
N ARG A 76 -10.95 3.47 5.79
CA ARG A 76 -12.06 2.67 6.36
C ARG A 76 -12.01 1.23 5.87
N HIS A 77 -12.85 0.34 6.43
CA HIS A 77 -12.89 -1.08 6.06
C HIS A 77 -11.50 -1.75 6.08
N LEU A 78 -10.73 -1.43 7.12
CA LEU A 78 -9.38 -1.94 7.30
C LEU A 78 -9.39 -3.45 7.53
N THR A 79 -8.35 -4.13 7.04
CA THR A 79 -8.01 -5.44 7.58
C THR A 79 -7.81 -5.36 9.10
N PRO A 80 -8.14 -6.41 9.88
CA PRO A 80 -8.02 -6.37 11.34
C PRO A 80 -6.62 -6.07 11.88
N ASN A 81 -5.58 -6.26 11.06
CA ASN A 81 -4.20 -6.03 11.45
C ASN A 81 -3.52 -5.08 10.46
N ALA A 82 -2.60 -4.27 10.98
CA ALA A 82 -1.47 -3.75 10.24
C ALA A 82 -0.28 -4.74 10.31
N GLU A 83 0.61 -4.60 9.34
CA GLU A 83 1.81 -5.39 9.13
C GLU A 83 3.02 -4.47 9.34
N ILE A 84 4.00 -4.92 10.10
CA ILE A 84 5.23 -4.20 10.45
C ILE A 84 6.40 -4.90 9.78
N ALA A 85 7.20 -4.12 9.06
CA ALA A 85 8.49 -4.49 8.45
C ALA A 85 9.32 -3.21 8.24
N ASP A 86 10.60 -3.34 7.92
CA ASP A 86 11.41 -2.22 7.42
C ASP A 86 11.49 -2.37 5.89
N PHE A 87 10.76 -1.54 5.15
CA PHE A 87 10.69 -1.63 3.69
C PHE A 87 11.80 -0.82 3.01
N ASN A 88 12.37 0.17 3.69
CA ASN A 88 13.34 1.10 3.09
C ASN A 88 14.78 0.95 3.62
N SER A 89 15.02 -0.02 4.49
CA SER A 89 16.30 -0.34 5.13
C SER A 89 16.88 0.78 6.01
N ASP A 90 16.04 1.66 6.57
CA ASP A 90 16.53 2.72 7.44
C ASP A 90 16.71 2.28 8.90
N GLY A 91 16.36 1.02 9.22
CA GLY A 91 16.46 0.42 10.55
C GLY A 91 15.31 0.80 11.48
N ILE A 92 14.37 1.64 11.04
CA ILE A 92 13.15 2.02 11.76
C ILE A 92 11.98 1.23 11.18
N PRO A 93 11.13 0.60 12.01
CA PRO A 93 9.99 -0.13 11.50
C PRO A 93 8.95 0.79 10.83
N ASP A 94 8.48 0.31 9.68
CA ASP A 94 7.37 0.85 8.92
C ASP A 94 6.07 0.11 9.24
N LEU A 95 4.96 0.64 8.74
CA LEU A 95 3.65 0.02 8.83
C LEU A 95 3.03 -0.12 7.44
N LYS A 96 2.31 -1.21 7.23
CA LYS A 96 1.46 -1.42 6.07
C LYS A 96 0.09 -1.92 6.52
N PHE A 97 -0.97 -1.46 5.89
CA PHE A 97 -2.31 -2.00 6.10
C PHE A 97 -3.10 -1.97 4.80
N ARG A 98 -4.21 -2.72 4.78
CA ARG A 98 -5.09 -2.78 3.60
C ARG A 98 -6.45 -2.16 3.89
N ILE A 99 -6.96 -1.43 2.90
CA ILE A 99 -8.31 -0.86 2.86
C ILE A 99 -9.09 -1.64 1.82
N TYR A 100 -10.19 -2.31 2.20
CA TYR A 100 -11.09 -2.94 1.24
C TYR A 100 -12.15 -1.95 0.75
N THR A 101 -12.42 -1.95 -0.55
CA THR A 101 -13.38 -1.00 -1.14
C THR A 101 -14.79 -1.55 -1.29
N ALA A 102 -14.97 -2.85 -1.01
CA ALA A 102 -16.24 -3.56 -1.20
C ALA A 102 -16.82 -3.38 -2.63
N GLY A 103 -15.95 -3.26 -3.64
CA GLY A 103 -16.37 -3.09 -5.03
C GLY A 103 -17.18 -4.27 -5.56
N ASN A 104 -17.86 -4.06 -6.69
CA ASN A 104 -18.56 -5.10 -7.44
C ASN A 104 -17.88 -5.34 -8.81
N GLY A 105 -18.22 -6.45 -9.48
CA GLY A 105 -17.67 -6.77 -10.79
C GLY A 105 -16.15 -6.74 -10.80
N MET A 106 -15.54 -5.97 -11.72
CA MET A 106 -14.08 -5.93 -11.91
C MET A 106 -13.36 -5.41 -10.65
N ALA A 107 -14.06 -4.61 -9.83
CA ALA A 107 -13.55 -4.06 -8.59
C ALA A 107 -13.76 -4.96 -7.37
N ALA A 108 -14.29 -6.19 -7.52
CA ALA A 108 -14.56 -7.07 -6.39
C ALA A 108 -13.32 -7.41 -5.55
N LEU A 109 -12.14 -7.44 -6.20
CA LEU A 109 -10.85 -7.69 -5.54
C LEU A 109 -10.08 -6.39 -5.24
N LEU A 110 -10.66 -5.23 -5.55
CA LEU A 110 -10.03 -3.94 -5.35
C LEU A 110 -9.78 -3.73 -3.85
N ASN A 111 -8.52 -3.49 -3.55
CA ASN A 111 -8.08 -3.04 -2.25
C ASN A 111 -6.96 -2.01 -2.43
N TYR A 112 -6.63 -1.31 -1.36
CA TYR A 112 -5.47 -0.44 -1.33
C TYR A 112 -4.48 -0.95 -0.31
N LYS A 113 -3.21 -1.03 -0.69
CA LYS A 113 -2.09 -1.15 0.23
C LYS A 113 -1.66 0.25 0.63
N VAL A 114 -1.75 0.57 1.92
CA VAL A 114 -1.25 1.84 2.47
C VAL A 114 -0.01 1.53 3.30
N TYR A 115 1.07 2.26 3.02
CA TYR A 115 2.33 2.20 3.71
C TYR A 115 2.56 3.49 4.49
N LEU A 116 3.01 3.38 5.72
CA LEU A 116 3.56 4.45 6.54
C LEU A 116 5.05 4.15 6.68
N ILE A 117 5.87 4.83 5.89
CA ILE A 117 7.30 4.60 5.82
C ILE A 117 8.02 5.64 6.68
N SER A 118 8.83 5.20 7.63
CA SER A 118 9.70 6.07 8.40
C SER A 118 10.77 6.66 7.49
N GLN A 119 11.02 7.96 7.60
CA GLN A 119 12.13 8.64 6.94
C GLN A 119 12.50 9.87 7.78
N GLN A 120 13.77 9.98 8.19
CA GLN A 120 14.29 11.17 8.87
C GLN A 120 13.45 11.58 10.11
N ASN A 121 13.08 10.61 10.94
CA ASN A 121 12.25 10.79 12.15
C ASN A 121 10.78 11.18 11.92
N ASN A 122 10.29 11.16 10.68
CA ASN A 122 8.87 11.34 10.36
C ASN A 122 8.36 10.14 9.55
N TYR A 123 7.04 9.99 9.45
CA TYR A 123 6.42 9.02 8.56
C TYR A 123 5.92 9.68 7.28
N LYS A 124 6.10 9.01 6.15
CA LYS A 124 5.47 9.33 4.88
C LYS A 124 4.41 8.30 4.57
N VAL A 125 3.29 8.76 4.01
CA VAL A 125 2.24 7.86 3.53
C VAL A 125 2.50 7.55 2.07
N MET A 126 2.27 6.32 1.66
CA MET A 126 2.12 5.93 0.26
C MET A 126 0.95 4.97 0.14
N SER A 127 0.24 5.00 -0.98
CA SER A 127 -0.83 4.05 -1.25
C SER A 127 -0.75 3.52 -2.67
N PHE A 128 -1.11 2.25 -2.82
CA PHE A 128 -1.13 1.55 -4.09
C PHE A 128 -2.46 0.83 -4.24
N VAL A 129 -3.09 1.01 -5.40
CA VAL A 129 -4.17 0.13 -5.84
C VAL A 129 -3.62 -1.29 -5.94
N ASP A 130 -4.38 -2.25 -5.44
CA ASP A 130 -4.08 -3.66 -5.53
C ASP A 130 -5.34 -4.47 -5.81
N PHE A 131 -5.18 -5.58 -6.52
CA PHE A 131 -6.24 -6.54 -6.83
C PHE A 131 -5.83 -7.96 -6.46
N SER A 132 -4.72 -8.09 -5.73
CA SER A 132 -4.10 -9.33 -5.33
C SER A 132 -4.06 -9.44 -3.81
N SER A 133 -3.95 -10.67 -3.31
CA SER A 133 -3.63 -10.96 -1.90
C SER A 133 -2.12 -11.07 -1.66
N GLU A 134 -1.32 -10.58 -2.60
CA GLU A 134 0.12 -10.81 -2.62
C GLU A 134 0.81 -9.97 -1.55
N LYS A 135 1.86 -10.57 -1.00
CA LYS A 135 2.80 -9.90 -0.12
C LYS A 135 3.82 -9.13 -0.95
N GLU A 136 4.74 -8.45 -0.27
CA GLU A 136 5.93 -7.93 -0.90
C GLU A 136 7.04 -8.99 -0.84
N TYR A 137 7.91 -8.95 -1.83
CA TYR A 137 8.94 -9.96 -2.05
C TYR A 137 10.22 -9.25 -2.44
N ASP A 138 11.35 -9.81 -2.02
CA ASP A 138 12.66 -9.45 -2.57
C ASP A 138 12.83 -10.20 -3.90
N LEU A 139 12.47 -9.53 -5.00
CA LEU A 139 12.50 -10.04 -6.36
C LEU A 139 13.89 -9.92 -6.97
N ASN A 140 14.70 -8.99 -6.50
CA ASN A 140 16.00 -8.69 -7.08
C ASN A 140 17.20 -9.25 -6.28
N GLY A 141 16.97 -9.72 -5.05
CA GLY A 141 17.97 -10.28 -4.17
C GLY A 141 18.80 -9.26 -3.39
N ASP A 142 18.38 -7.99 -3.31
CA ASP A 142 19.09 -6.93 -2.59
C ASP A 142 18.76 -6.87 -1.09
N GLY A 143 17.86 -7.74 -0.63
CA GLY A 143 17.41 -7.81 0.76
C GLY A 143 16.23 -6.88 1.08
N LEU A 144 15.73 -6.10 0.12
CA LEU A 144 14.59 -5.21 0.28
C LEU A 144 13.35 -5.73 -0.46
N PRO A 145 12.17 -5.62 0.16
CA PRO A 145 10.92 -5.96 -0.50
C PRO A 145 10.57 -4.95 -1.60
N GLU A 146 10.37 -5.43 -2.82
CA GLU A 146 9.69 -4.64 -3.82
C GLU A 146 8.19 -4.49 -3.53
N ILE A 147 7.70 -3.29 -3.78
CA ILE A 147 6.28 -2.95 -3.78
C ILE A 147 5.71 -3.21 -5.17
N ILE A 148 4.64 -3.99 -5.24
CA ILE A 148 3.87 -4.23 -6.45
C ILE A 148 2.65 -3.31 -6.42
N GLY A 149 2.56 -2.38 -7.38
CA GLY A 149 1.39 -1.55 -7.60
C GLY A 149 0.59 -2.04 -8.80
N CYS A 150 -0.74 -1.93 -8.73
CA CYS A 150 -1.63 -2.31 -9.82
C CYS A 150 -2.35 -1.09 -10.41
N SER A 151 -2.70 -1.16 -11.69
CA SER A 151 -3.58 -0.22 -12.39
C SER A 151 -4.35 -0.97 -13.48
N SER A 152 -5.30 -0.34 -14.15
CA SER A 152 -5.98 -0.92 -15.31
C SER A 152 -5.54 -0.24 -16.60
N THR A 153 -5.72 -0.95 -17.70
CA THR A 153 -5.59 -0.43 -19.06
C THR A 153 -6.57 -1.14 -19.99
N ASN A 154 -6.74 -0.60 -21.20
CA ASN A 154 -7.52 -1.22 -22.26
C ASN A 154 -6.66 -1.46 -23.50
N TYR A 155 -6.87 -2.60 -24.15
CA TYR A 155 -6.25 -2.90 -25.43
C TYR A 155 -7.22 -3.74 -26.28
N ASN A 156 -7.45 -3.31 -27.53
CA ASN A 156 -8.38 -3.95 -28.47
C ASN A 156 -9.77 -4.25 -27.86
N GLY A 157 -10.31 -3.33 -27.07
CA GLY A 157 -11.63 -3.48 -26.47
C GLY A 157 -11.68 -4.37 -25.22
N HIS A 158 -10.54 -4.88 -24.75
CA HIS A 158 -10.43 -5.69 -23.54
C HIS A 158 -9.69 -4.95 -22.43
N ASN A 159 -10.17 -5.11 -21.20
CA ASN A 159 -9.52 -4.55 -20.01
C ASN A 159 -8.48 -5.53 -19.45
N TYR A 160 -7.38 -4.98 -18.94
CA TYR A 160 -6.28 -5.71 -18.33
C TYR A 160 -5.85 -5.05 -17.03
N TRP A 161 -5.39 -5.86 -16.08
CA TRP A 161 -4.62 -5.35 -14.94
C TRP A 161 -3.16 -5.21 -15.31
N VAL A 162 -2.56 -4.11 -14.91
CA VAL A 162 -1.17 -3.76 -15.15
C VAL A 162 -0.47 -3.67 -13.82
N PHE A 163 0.46 -4.58 -13.58
CA PHE A 163 1.30 -4.58 -12.40
C PHE A 163 2.61 -3.88 -12.73
N ASN A 164 3.01 -2.93 -11.89
CA ASN A 164 4.31 -2.26 -11.92
C ASN A 164 5.06 -2.55 -10.63
N LEU A 165 6.38 -2.49 -10.69
CA LEU A 165 7.27 -2.84 -9.60
C LEU A 165 8.10 -1.65 -9.14
N TYR A 166 8.17 -1.45 -7.83
CA TYR A 166 8.87 -0.34 -7.21
C TYR A 166 9.83 -0.86 -6.13
N ASN A 167 11.04 -0.31 -6.07
CA ASN A 167 12.04 -0.62 -5.06
C ASN A 167 12.64 0.65 -4.45
N TRP A 168 13.18 0.55 -3.24
CA TRP A 168 13.94 1.61 -2.61
C TRP A 168 15.37 1.64 -3.13
N VAL A 169 15.75 2.77 -3.73
CA VAL A 169 17.10 2.99 -4.27
C VAL A 169 17.63 4.29 -3.68
N ASN A 170 18.66 4.18 -2.83
CA ASN A 170 19.29 5.32 -2.14
C ASN A 170 18.25 6.18 -1.37
N GLY A 171 17.40 5.53 -0.57
CA GLY A 171 16.40 6.21 0.26
C GLY A 171 15.23 6.84 -0.50
N THR A 172 15.09 6.55 -1.80
CA THR A 172 13.96 7.00 -2.63
C THR A 172 13.30 5.81 -3.30
N LEU A 173 11.98 5.72 -3.24
CA LEU A 173 11.23 4.71 -3.98
C LEU A 173 11.32 5.02 -5.48
N LYS A 174 11.61 4.02 -6.31
CA LYS A 174 11.71 4.16 -7.77
C LYS A 174 11.02 2.99 -8.45
N SER A 175 10.41 3.24 -9.60
CA SER A 175 10.00 2.15 -10.49
C SER A 175 11.22 1.40 -10.99
N VAL A 176 11.20 0.09 -10.80
CA VAL A 176 12.20 -0.85 -11.30
C VAL A 176 11.60 -1.80 -12.33
N SER A 177 10.38 -1.51 -12.80
CA SER A 177 9.62 -2.41 -13.69
C SER A 177 10.44 -2.90 -14.89
N LYS A 178 11.18 -1.98 -15.55
CA LYS A 178 11.99 -2.28 -16.74
C LYS A 178 13.05 -3.36 -16.49
N THR A 179 13.63 -3.36 -15.29
CA THR A 179 14.73 -4.27 -14.93
C THR A 179 14.25 -5.70 -14.71
N TYR A 180 12.96 -5.88 -14.37
CA TYR A 180 12.40 -7.17 -13.92
C TYR A 180 11.25 -7.68 -14.79
N ASP A 181 11.23 -7.32 -16.08
CA ASP A 181 10.23 -7.75 -17.07
C ASP A 181 8.77 -7.31 -16.77
N TYR A 182 8.63 -6.24 -16.00
CA TYR A 182 7.37 -5.52 -15.79
C TYR A 182 7.23 -4.38 -16.83
N PRO A 183 6.02 -3.84 -17.05
CA PRO A 183 4.77 -4.23 -16.42
C PRO A 183 4.25 -5.58 -16.92
N ILE A 184 3.70 -6.35 -15.98
CA ILE A 184 3.00 -7.60 -16.28
C ILE A 184 1.53 -7.23 -16.47
N TRP A 185 0.97 -7.68 -17.59
CA TRP A 185 -0.46 -7.56 -17.86
C TRP A 185 -1.16 -8.87 -17.53
N THR A 186 -2.32 -8.79 -16.89
CA THR A 186 -3.15 -9.95 -16.60
C THR A 186 -4.57 -9.73 -17.09
N VAL A 187 -5.21 -10.83 -17.49
CA VAL A 187 -6.62 -10.84 -17.84
C VAL A 187 -7.44 -10.58 -16.58
N VAL A 188 -8.47 -9.76 -16.71
CA VAL A 188 -9.48 -9.57 -15.67
C VAL A 188 -10.32 -10.85 -15.58
N ASP A 189 -10.09 -11.66 -14.54
CA ASP A 189 -10.75 -12.97 -14.36
C ASP A 189 -11.74 -13.01 -13.18
N PHE A 190 -11.85 -11.89 -12.43
CA PHE A 190 -12.73 -11.72 -11.27
C PHE A 190 -12.50 -12.72 -10.12
N LYS A 191 -11.40 -13.46 -10.14
CA LYS A 191 -11.09 -14.52 -9.17
C LYS A 191 -9.69 -14.38 -8.58
N THR A 192 -8.69 -14.25 -9.43
CA THR A 192 -7.28 -14.24 -9.05
C THR A 192 -6.51 -13.08 -9.63
N ASN A 193 -6.90 -12.62 -10.82
CA ASN A 193 -6.17 -11.68 -11.67
C ASN A 193 -4.71 -12.13 -11.92
N LYS A 194 -4.46 -13.45 -11.94
CA LYS A 194 -3.12 -14.05 -12.11
C LYS A 194 -2.88 -14.64 -13.50
N LEU A 195 -3.83 -14.53 -14.42
CA LEU A 195 -3.66 -15.04 -15.78
C LEU A 195 -2.89 -14.03 -16.64
N ILE A 196 -1.60 -14.29 -16.91
CA ILE A 196 -0.75 -13.42 -17.76
C ILE A 196 -1.37 -13.31 -19.16
N ALA A 197 -1.54 -12.08 -19.64
CA ALA A 197 -1.96 -11.77 -21.00
C ALA A 197 -0.78 -11.94 -21.99
N LYS A 198 -0.45 -13.20 -22.32
CA LYS A 198 0.72 -13.55 -23.14
C LYS A 198 0.69 -12.99 -24.57
N ASN A 199 -0.49 -12.66 -25.07
CA ASN A 199 -0.68 -12.20 -26.45
C ASN A 199 -0.47 -10.68 -26.61
N ILE A 200 -0.17 -9.96 -25.53
CA ILE A 200 0.07 -8.51 -25.58
C ILE A 200 1.54 -8.25 -25.94
N PRO A 201 1.82 -7.53 -27.05
CA PRO A 201 3.18 -7.21 -27.46
C PRO A 201 3.94 -6.47 -26.35
N VAL A 202 5.25 -6.76 -26.23
CA VAL A 202 6.13 -6.10 -25.24
C VAL A 202 6.11 -4.58 -25.40
N SER A 203 6.13 -4.07 -26.63
CA SER A 203 6.06 -2.63 -26.92
C SER A 203 4.78 -1.98 -26.38
N VAL A 204 3.65 -2.69 -26.46
CA VAL A 204 2.36 -2.24 -25.92
C VAL A 204 2.39 -2.28 -24.39
N ARG A 205 2.90 -3.37 -23.78
CA ARG A 205 3.05 -3.44 -22.32
C ARG A 205 3.91 -2.31 -21.78
N ASN A 206 5.04 -2.05 -22.44
CA ASN A 206 5.97 -1.00 -22.07
C ASN A 206 5.37 0.42 -22.12
N ALA A 207 4.30 0.66 -22.89
CA ALA A 207 3.59 1.93 -22.86
C ALA A 207 2.88 2.21 -21.52
N THR A 208 2.78 1.23 -20.63
CA THR A 208 2.13 1.34 -19.31
C THR A 208 3.13 1.35 -18.14
N PHE A 209 4.39 1.66 -18.41
CA PHE A 209 5.36 1.98 -17.36
C PHE A 209 4.88 3.16 -16.54
N ARG A 210 4.93 3.01 -15.22
CA ARG A 210 4.74 4.11 -14.28
C ARG A 210 6.05 4.38 -13.56
N THR A 211 6.48 5.64 -13.54
CA THR A 211 7.72 6.09 -12.87
C THR A 211 7.60 6.03 -11.35
N LEU A 212 6.45 6.50 -10.86
CA LEU A 212 5.88 6.35 -9.53
C LEU A 212 4.36 6.37 -9.76
N PRO A 213 3.49 5.89 -8.85
CA PRO A 213 2.09 6.26 -8.97
C PRO A 213 2.03 7.80 -8.96
N ASP A 214 1.56 8.40 -10.06
CA ASP A 214 1.56 9.85 -10.25
C ASP A 214 0.81 10.58 -9.14
N GLU A 215 -0.06 9.89 -8.43
CA GLU A 215 -0.97 10.48 -7.47
C GLU A 215 -1.15 9.50 -6.29
N TYR A 216 -0.89 9.99 -5.08
CA TYR A 216 -1.70 9.59 -3.92
C TYR A 216 -3.13 9.54 -4.40
N PHE A 217 -3.76 8.36 -4.40
CA PHE A 217 -5.20 8.20 -4.61
C PHE A 217 -5.86 9.43 -5.26
N VAL A 218 -5.73 9.61 -6.57
CA VAL A 218 -6.68 10.46 -7.27
C VAL A 218 -7.57 9.53 -8.06
N LYS A 219 -8.86 9.77 -7.85
CA LYS A 219 -10.00 9.15 -8.52
C LYS A 219 -9.78 9.03 -10.02
#